data_AF-A0A1S8BD90-F1
#
_entry.id   AF-A0A1S8BD90-F1
#
_cell.length_a   1.000
_cell.length_b   1.000
_cell.length_c   1.000
_cell.angle_alpha   90.00
_cell.angle_beta   90.00
_cell.angle_gamma   90.00
#
_symmetry.space_group_name_H-M   'P 1'
#
loop_
_entity.id
_entity.type
_entity.pdbx_description
1 polymer ?
#
loop_
_entity_poly.entity_id
_entity_poly.type
_entity_poly.pdbx_seq_one_letter_code
_entity_poly.pdbx_strand_id
1 'polypeptide(L)'
;TVFTVFFGISDIWQYTFQDDKASDDDIKETIASLFAQLDVIAQHTQTRPHIVLPKVIDISFLPAFALQPLEFPDRQQSAVTLTEKWNNALERAAREWTGGYIHLLPTDKWLLKLIREQQMHKIGIADERGEGKGNPRFTEVRSPCVPLPRAGAQFPFDMDDASSNRTEPCEDESHYLFWSAFSSSPRSAVVGGLLTPCSRDGMHLSGRAHKLLAIEAADLVATNYTFNLNALRKHDLDREEAAHQAAVENEAGATESSP
;
A
#
# COMPACT_ATOMS: atom_id res chain seq x y z
N THR A 1 5.67 -13.89 15.23
CA THR A 1 4.35 -13.48 14.71
C THR A 1 4.55 -12.57 13.51
N VAL A 2 3.71 -12.71 12.48
CA VAL A 2 3.77 -11.88 11.26
C VAL A 2 2.50 -11.03 11.17
N PHE A 3 2.64 -9.74 10.91
CA PHE A 3 1.54 -8.81 10.64
C PHE A 3 1.76 -8.17 9.27
N THR A 4 0.68 -8.01 8.49
CA THR A 4 0.72 -7.23 7.24
C THR A 4 -0.20 -6.03 7.42
N VAL A 5 0.33 -4.82 7.24
CA VAL A 5 -0.41 -3.59 7.49
C VAL A 5 -0.52 -2.78 6.20
N PHE A 6 -1.75 -2.66 5.68
CA PHE A 6 -2.06 -1.80 4.54
C PHE A 6 -2.52 -0.43 5.05
N PHE A 7 -1.84 0.63 4.62
CA PHE A 7 -2.08 1.98 5.14
C PHE A 7 -1.79 3.05 4.08
N GLY A 8 -2.59 4.12 4.01
CA GLY A 8 -2.31 5.31 3.21
C GLY A 8 -3.12 5.53 1.93
N ILE A 9 -3.79 4.51 1.38
CA ILE A 9 -4.57 4.69 0.12
C ILE A 9 -5.70 5.70 0.33
N SER A 10 -6.43 5.59 1.45
CA SER A 10 -7.53 6.51 1.76
C SER A 10 -7.02 7.93 2.00
N ASP A 11 -5.90 8.08 2.69
CA ASP A 11 -5.31 9.37 3.03
C ASP A 11 -4.84 10.11 1.78
N ILE A 12 -4.07 9.44 0.91
CA ILE A 12 -3.62 10.00 -0.37
C ILE A 12 -4.81 10.36 -1.26
N TRP A 13 -5.85 9.51 -1.26
CA TRP A 13 -7.07 9.82 -1.99
C TRP A 13 -7.71 11.12 -1.50
N GLN A 14 -7.90 11.28 -0.19
CA GLN A 14 -8.47 12.50 0.38
C GLN A 14 -7.61 13.73 0.06
N TYR A 15 -6.29 13.65 0.24
CA TYR A 15 -5.37 14.75 -0.03
C TYR A 15 -5.28 15.15 -1.51
N THR A 16 -5.60 14.23 -2.42
CA THR A 16 -5.60 14.52 -3.86
C THR A 16 -6.82 15.32 -4.30
N PHE A 17 -7.94 15.18 -3.59
CA PHE A 17 -9.24 15.78 -3.95
C PHE A 17 -9.68 16.89 -2.98
N GLN A 18 -8.77 17.41 -2.16
CA GLN A 18 -8.98 18.56 -1.30
C GLN A 18 -8.26 19.79 -1.88
N ASP A 19 -8.84 20.98 -1.68
CA ASP A 19 -8.24 22.25 -2.11
C ASP A 19 -6.95 22.54 -1.34
N ASP A 20 -6.91 22.17 -0.06
CA ASP A 20 -5.71 22.23 0.77
C ASP A 20 -4.89 20.96 0.55
N LYS A 21 -3.88 21.07 -0.33
CA LYS A 21 -2.92 19.98 -0.54
C LYS A 21 -2.22 19.67 0.78
N ALA A 22 -2.21 18.39 1.16
CA ALA A 22 -1.46 17.95 2.33
C ALA A 22 -0.02 18.45 2.29
N SER A 23 0.40 19.04 3.39
CA SER A 23 1.79 19.42 3.58
C SER A 23 2.67 18.18 3.76
N ASP A 24 3.96 18.35 3.54
CA ASP A 24 4.93 17.28 3.83
C ASP A 24 4.92 16.88 5.30
N ASP A 25 4.48 17.78 6.19
CA ASP A 25 4.41 17.53 7.62
C ASP A 25 3.19 16.69 8.00
N ASP A 26 2.03 16.89 7.34
CA ASP A 26 0.84 16.05 7.54
C ASP A 26 1.13 14.58 7.20
N ILE A 27 1.86 14.34 6.10
CA ILE A 27 2.30 12.99 5.69
C ILE A 27 3.23 12.39 6.74
N LYS A 28 4.22 13.15 7.23
CA LYS A 28 5.17 12.68 8.25
C LYS A 28 4.46 12.35 9.56
N GLU A 29 3.54 13.20 10.01
CA GLU A 29 2.78 12.98 11.23
C GLU A 29 1.90 11.72 11.12
N THR A 30 1.22 11.56 9.99
CA THR A 30 0.39 10.37 9.72
C THR A 30 1.22 9.08 9.75
N ILE A 31 2.42 9.10 9.16
CA ILE A 31 3.33 7.96 9.15
C ILE A 31 3.96 7.73 10.55
N ALA A 32 4.31 8.79 11.28
CA ALA A 32 4.79 8.67 12.65
C ALA A 32 3.72 8.01 13.55
N SER A 33 2.44 8.38 13.36
CA SER A 33 1.32 7.76 14.05
C SER A 33 1.21 6.26 13.74
N LEU A 34 1.39 5.86 12.48
CA LEU A 34 1.45 4.43 12.11
C LEU A 34 2.53 3.69 12.91
N PHE A 35 3.76 4.21 12.96
CA PHE A 35 4.85 3.54 13.68
C PHE A 35 4.66 3.53 15.20
N ALA A 36 4.04 4.58 15.76
CA ALA A 36 3.63 4.57 17.16
C ALA A 36 2.60 3.46 17.46
N GLN A 37 1.69 3.17 16.53
CA GLN A 37 0.78 2.01 16.68
C GLN A 37 1.53 0.67 16.54
N LEU A 38 2.56 0.60 15.69
CA LEU A 38 3.41 -0.59 15.60
C LEU A 38 4.22 -0.82 16.88
N ASP A 39 4.63 0.24 17.57
CA ASP A 39 5.29 0.12 18.89
C ASP A 39 4.38 -0.53 19.92
N VAL A 40 3.08 -0.20 19.91
CA VAL A 40 2.09 -0.86 20.77
C VAL A 40 2.03 -2.36 20.47
N ILE A 41 2.03 -2.74 19.19
CA ILE A 41 2.07 -4.16 18.80
C ILE A 41 3.36 -4.83 19.31
N ALA A 42 4.51 -4.19 19.11
CA ALA A 42 5.80 -4.72 19.53
C ALA A 42 5.87 -4.98 21.04
N GLN A 43 5.32 -4.06 21.85
CA GLN A 43 5.28 -4.18 23.31
C GLN A 43 4.41 -5.36 23.80
N HIS A 44 3.37 -5.71 23.05
CA HIS A 44 2.44 -6.79 23.43
C HIS A 44 2.80 -8.14 22.81
N THR A 45 3.86 -8.21 22.00
CA THR A 45 4.36 -9.46 21.43
C THR A 45 5.52 -10.01 22.24
N GLN A 46 5.50 -11.32 22.52
CA GLN A 46 6.55 -12.01 23.29
C GLN A 46 7.92 -12.00 22.59
N THR A 47 7.92 -11.95 21.26
CA THR A 47 9.12 -11.91 20.42
C THR A 47 8.99 -10.77 19.43
N ARG A 48 10.12 -10.25 18.90
CA ARG A 48 10.10 -9.24 17.84
C ARG A 48 9.16 -9.65 16.70
N PRO A 49 8.15 -8.83 16.38
CA PRO A 49 7.21 -9.15 15.31
C PRO A 49 7.88 -8.94 13.95
N HIS A 50 7.41 -9.69 12.96
CA HIS A 50 7.68 -9.43 11.55
C HIS A 50 6.53 -8.59 11.00
N ILE A 51 6.82 -7.39 10.52
CA ILE A 51 5.82 -6.48 9.97
C ILE A 51 6.07 -6.33 8.47
N VAL A 52 5.11 -6.77 7.66
CA VAL A 52 5.10 -6.54 6.21
C VAL A 52 4.38 -5.23 5.94
N LEU A 53 5.10 -4.28 5.34
CA LEU A 53 4.58 -2.97 4.96
C LEU A 53 4.57 -2.85 3.42
N PRO A 54 3.40 -3.01 2.78
CA PRO A 54 3.21 -2.66 1.38
C PRO A 54 3.42 -1.16 1.16
N LYS A 55 4.30 -0.81 0.23
CA LYS A 55 4.32 0.54 -0.34
C LYS A 55 2.98 0.86 -0.98
N VAL A 56 2.55 2.12 -0.90
CA VAL A 56 1.29 2.54 -1.49
C VAL A 56 1.45 2.60 -3.00
N ILE A 57 0.49 2.03 -3.71
CA ILE A 57 0.39 2.14 -5.16
C ILE A 57 -0.04 3.56 -5.56
N ASP A 58 0.33 3.97 -6.76
CA ASP A 58 -0.17 5.24 -7.30
C ASP A 58 -1.67 5.14 -7.57
N ILE A 59 -2.44 5.94 -6.82
CA ILE A 59 -3.89 5.94 -6.88
C ILE A 59 -4.42 6.36 -8.26
N SER A 60 -3.59 7.00 -9.10
CA SER A 60 -3.96 7.37 -10.46
C SER A 60 -4.24 6.16 -11.36
N PHE A 61 -3.70 4.98 -11.03
CA PHE A 61 -3.98 3.73 -11.71
C PHE A 61 -5.26 3.03 -11.22
N LEU A 62 -5.90 3.54 -10.17
CA LEU A 62 -7.13 2.94 -9.66
C LEU A 62 -8.29 3.22 -10.62
N PRO A 63 -9.15 2.23 -10.92
CA PRO A 63 -10.28 2.42 -11.82
C PRO A 63 -11.22 3.57 -11.38
N ALA A 64 -11.34 3.77 -10.08
CA ALA A 64 -12.09 4.86 -9.47
C ALA A 64 -11.60 6.26 -9.83
N PHE A 65 -10.28 6.41 -10.02
CA PHE A 65 -9.66 7.70 -10.28
C PHE A 65 -10.09 8.23 -11.64
N ALA A 66 -10.23 7.34 -12.62
CA ALA A 66 -10.76 7.65 -13.94
C ALA A 66 -12.23 8.10 -13.93
N LEU A 67 -13.00 7.70 -12.90
CA LEU A 67 -14.42 8.04 -12.77
C LEU A 67 -14.69 9.38 -12.08
N GLN A 68 -13.68 9.98 -11.44
CA GLN A 68 -13.86 11.27 -10.76
C GLN A 68 -14.01 12.43 -11.77
N PRO A 69 -14.81 13.47 -11.47
CA PRO A 69 -14.90 14.69 -12.28
C PRO A 69 -13.55 15.38 -12.47
N LEU A 70 -13.31 15.96 -13.65
CA LEU A 70 -12.06 16.68 -14.01
C LEU A 70 -11.94 18.07 -13.34
N GLU A 71 -12.64 18.32 -12.23
CA GLU A 71 -12.66 19.61 -11.54
C GLU A 71 -11.27 20.06 -11.05
N PHE A 72 -10.32 19.11 -10.96
CA PHE A 72 -8.94 19.33 -10.54
C PHE A 72 -7.95 19.01 -11.68
N PRO A 73 -7.47 20.01 -12.45
CA PRO A 73 -6.61 19.77 -13.61
C PRO A 73 -5.27 19.10 -13.24
N ASP A 74 -4.76 19.37 -12.03
CA ASP A 74 -3.48 18.84 -11.54
C ASP A 74 -3.62 17.56 -10.69
N ARG A 75 -4.81 16.94 -10.64
CA ARG A 75 -5.08 15.80 -9.73
C ARG A 75 -4.16 14.61 -9.97
N GLN A 76 -3.85 14.32 -11.23
CA GLN A 76 -3.01 13.17 -11.57
C GLN A 76 -1.56 13.42 -11.13
N GLN A 77 -1.04 14.60 -11.43
CA GLN A 77 0.29 14.99 -10.95
C GLN A 77 0.34 14.99 -9.41
N SER A 78 -0.72 15.49 -8.76
CA SER A 78 -0.83 15.51 -7.30
C SER A 78 -0.87 14.10 -6.72
N ALA A 79 -1.66 13.18 -7.29
CA ALA A 79 -1.70 11.77 -6.90
C ALA A 79 -0.32 11.10 -6.96
N VAL A 80 0.38 11.28 -8.09
CA VAL A 80 1.72 10.71 -8.31
C VAL A 80 2.71 11.28 -7.28
N THR A 81 2.75 12.60 -7.13
CA THR A 81 3.66 13.28 -6.20
C THR A 81 3.38 12.91 -4.75
N LEU A 82 2.11 12.85 -4.33
CA LEU A 82 1.73 12.46 -2.97
C LEU A 82 2.08 11.00 -2.68
N THR A 83 1.84 10.10 -3.64
CA THR A 83 2.23 8.70 -3.50
C THR A 83 3.74 8.55 -3.33
N GLU A 84 4.53 9.28 -4.12
CA GLU A 84 6.00 9.27 -3.99
C GLU A 84 6.45 9.80 -2.62
N LYS A 85 5.93 10.94 -2.18
CA LYS A 85 6.23 11.53 -0.87
C LYS A 85 5.88 10.58 0.27
N TRP A 86 4.69 9.97 0.21
CA TRP A 86 4.22 8.99 1.17
C TRP A 86 5.16 7.80 1.26
N ASN A 87 5.49 7.19 0.12
CA ASN A 87 6.38 6.04 0.06
C ASN A 87 7.79 6.37 0.56
N ASN A 88 8.31 7.57 0.26
CA ASN A 88 9.62 8.01 0.76
C ASN A 88 9.61 8.26 2.28
N ALA A 89 8.52 8.78 2.84
CA ALA A 89 8.37 8.95 4.27
C ALA A 89 8.19 7.59 4.99
N LEU A 90 7.42 6.66 4.39
CA LEU A 90 7.25 5.30 4.90
C LEU A 90 8.58 4.56 4.91
N GLU A 91 9.36 4.67 3.84
CA GLU A 91 10.71 4.09 3.76
C GLU A 91 11.65 4.63 4.84
N ARG A 92 11.67 5.94 5.07
CA ARG A 92 12.52 6.54 6.10
C ARG A 92 12.14 6.05 7.50
N ALA A 93 10.87 6.14 7.85
CA ALA A 93 10.38 5.68 9.15
C ALA A 93 10.60 4.17 9.35
N ALA A 94 10.37 3.37 8.31
CA ALA A 94 10.65 1.94 8.32
C ALA A 94 12.11 1.61 8.59
N ARG A 95 13.07 2.37 8.03
CA ARG A 95 14.51 2.14 8.25
C ARG A 95 14.93 2.40 9.70
N GLU A 96 14.29 3.36 10.35
CA GLU A 96 14.66 3.83 11.69
C GLU A 96 13.97 3.06 12.80
N TRP A 97 12.83 2.42 12.52
CA TRP A 97 12.07 1.68 13.53
C TRP A 97 12.81 0.46 14.06
N THR A 98 12.81 0.28 15.38
CA THR A 98 13.55 -0.78 16.09
C THR A 98 12.65 -1.78 16.85
N GLY A 99 11.32 -1.59 16.80
CA GLY A 99 10.36 -2.44 17.52
C GLY A 99 10.23 -3.87 16.98
N GLY A 100 10.72 -4.14 15.77
CA GLY A 100 10.63 -5.46 15.13
C GLY A 100 11.28 -5.48 13.75
N TYR A 101 11.05 -6.56 13.00
CA TYR A 101 11.58 -6.72 11.65
C TYR A 101 10.62 -6.13 10.61
N ILE A 102 11.09 -5.17 9.81
CA ILE A 102 10.30 -4.62 8.70
C ILE A 102 10.63 -5.35 7.40
N HIS A 103 9.59 -5.83 6.71
CA HIS A 103 9.64 -6.30 5.34
C HIS A 103 8.88 -5.30 4.46
N LEU A 104 9.60 -4.47 3.71
CA LEU A 104 8.98 -3.49 2.83
C LEU A 104 8.64 -4.13 1.48
N LEU A 105 7.35 -4.25 1.17
CA LEU A 105 6.86 -4.87 -0.05
C LEU A 105 6.69 -3.81 -1.15
N PRO A 106 7.42 -3.90 -2.28
CA PRO A 106 7.39 -2.88 -3.36
C PRO A 106 6.13 -3.01 -4.24
N THR A 107 4.95 -2.87 -3.62
CA THR A 107 3.65 -3.03 -4.28
C THR A 107 3.41 -2.00 -5.39
N ASP A 108 3.96 -0.80 -5.23
CA ASP A 108 4.01 0.26 -6.23
C ASP A 108 4.61 -0.25 -7.55
N LYS A 109 5.79 -0.89 -7.46
CA LYS A 109 6.49 -1.45 -8.62
C LYS A 109 5.81 -2.72 -9.14
N TRP A 110 5.29 -3.55 -8.24
CA TRP A 110 4.57 -4.77 -8.59
C TRP A 110 3.35 -4.46 -9.46
N LEU A 111 2.51 -3.50 -9.06
CA LEU A 111 1.33 -3.10 -9.81
C LEU A 111 1.71 -2.53 -11.18
N LEU A 112 2.68 -1.60 -11.20
CA LEU A 112 3.18 -0.98 -12.42
C LEU A 112 3.71 -2.03 -13.41
N LYS A 113 4.40 -3.05 -12.91
CA LYS A 113 4.91 -4.15 -13.74
C LYS A 113 3.76 -4.89 -14.43
N LEU A 114 2.70 -5.23 -13.71
CA LEU A 114 1.54 -5.93 -14.28
C LEU A 114 0.83 -5.10 -15.34
N ILE A 115 0.65 -3.80 -15.09
CA ILE A 115 0.04 -2.88 -16.06
C ILE A 115 0.92 -2.77 -17.31
N ARG A 116 2.22 -2.58 -17.14
CA ARG A 116 3.17 -2.43 -18.25
C ARG A 116 3.28 -3.70 -19.08
N GLU A 117 3.36 -4.87 -18.46
CA GLU A 117 3.42 -6.17 -19.15
C GLU A 117 2.21 -6.36 -20.07
N GLN A 118 1.01 -6.07 -19.56
CA GLN A 118 -0.22 -6.16 -20.36
C GLN A 118 -0.24 -5.15 -21.51
N GLN A 119 0.19 -3.90 -21.26
CA GLN A 119 0.23 -2.87 -22.28
C GLN A 119 1.21 -3.21 -23.41
N MET A 120 2.41 -3.69 -23.05
CA MET A 120 3.44 -4.10 -24.00
C MET A 120 2.96 -5.27 -24.86
N HIS A 121 2.33 -6.27 -24.24
CA HIS A 121 1.72 -7.39 -24.96
C HIS A 121 0.61 -6.94 -25.93
N LYS A 122 -0.27 -6.02 -25.51
CA LYS A 122 -1.36 -5.49 -26.37
C LYS A 122 -0.84 -4.79 -27.62
N ILE A 123 0.27 -4.05 -27.51
CA ILE A 123 0.86 -3.32 -28.65
C ILE A 123 1.95 -4.13 -29.38
N GLY A 124 2.15 -5.40 -28.99
CA GLY A 124 3.10 -6.30 -29.63
C GLY A 124 4.58 -5.91 -29.48
N ILE A 125 4.92 -5.10 -28.47
CA ILE A 125 6.31 -4.74 -28.18
C ILE A 125 6.85 -5.60 -27.05
N ALA A 126 8.16 -5.82 -27.08
CA ALA A 126 8.87 -6.41 -25.96
C ALA A 126 10.21 -5.73 -25.76
N ASP A 127 10.65 -5.71 -24.51
CA ASP A 127 11.98 -5.21 -24.18
C ASP A 127 13.09 -6.25 -24.45
N GLU A 128 14.34 -5.84 -24.29
CA GLU A 128 15.51 -6.70 -24.46
C GLU A 128 15.55 -7.88 -23.47
N ARG A 129 14.83 -7.78 -22.34
CA ARG A 129 14.72 -8.80 -21.30
C ARG A 129 13.58 -9.79 -21.60
N GLY A 130 12.80 -9.56 -22.66
CA GLY A 130 11.67 -10.38 -23.07
C GLY A 130 10.36 -10.05 -22.34
N GLU A 131 10.31 -8.99 -21.52
CA GLU A 131 9.06 -8.50 -20.94
C GLU A 131 8.16 -8.00 -22.08
N GLY A 132 6.91 -8.47 -22.11
CA GLY A 132 5.94 -8.20 -23.20
C GLY A 132 5.81 -9.30 -24.26
N LYS A 133 6.72 -10.28 -24.34
CA LYS A 133 6.57 -11.46 -25.22
C LYS A 133 5.68 -12.56 -24.64
N GLY A 134 5.55 -12.59 -23.31
CA GLY A 134 4.77 -13.60 -22.60
C GLY A 134 3.28 -13.27 -22.54
N ASN A 135 2.46 -14.28 -22.25
CA ASN A 135 1.04 -14.08 -22.00
C ASN A 135 0.87 -13.33 -20.65
N PRO A 136 0.26 -12.14 -20.63
CA PRO A 136 0.15 -11.35 -19.41
C PRO A 136 -0.67 -12.08 -18.35
N ARG A 137 -0.32 -11.86 -17.08
CA ARG A 137 -1.03 -12.50 -15.94
C ARG A 137 -2.50 -12.08 -15.85
N PHE A 138 -2.81 -10.87 -16.32
CA PHE A 138 -4.14 -10.30 -16.38
C PHE A 138 -4.38 -9.74 -17.78
N THR A 139 -5.55 -10.03 -18.34
CA THR A 139 -5.95 -9.49 -19.64
C THR A 139 -6.49 -8.07 -19.48
N GLU A 140 -7.17 -7.80 -18.36
CA GLU A 140 -7.72 -6.49 -18.03
C GLU A 140 -7.05 -5.92 -16.76
N VAL A 141 -6.43 -4.75 -16.90
CA VAL A 141 -5.58 -4.11 -15.87
C VAL A 141 -6.04 -2.69 -15.54
N ARG A 142 -7.08 -2.18 -16.20
CA ARG A 142 -7.63 -0.82 -16.02
C ARG A 142 -9.09 -0.85 -15.61
N SER A 143 -9.88 -1.74 -16.20
CA SER A 143 -11.30 -1.88 -15.87
C SER A 143 -11.49 -2.84 -14.70
N PRO A 144 -12.44 -2.57 -13.78
CA PRO A 144 -12.78 -3.52 -12.73
C PRO A 144 -13.70 -4.62 -13.27
N CYS A 145 -13.68 -5.80 -12.64
CA CYS A 145 -14.62 -6.88 -12.95
C CYS A 145 -16.08 -6.49 -12.64
N VAL A 146 -16.28 -5.77 -11.52
CA VAL A 146 -17.57 -5.25 -11.08
C VAL A 146 -17.63 -3.75 -11.36
N PRO A 147 -18.45 -3.31 -12.34
CA PRO A 147 -18.60 -1.89 -12.64
C PRO A 147 -19.35 -1.16 -11.53
N LEU A 148 -19.00 0.10 -11.28
CA LEU A 148 -19.79 0.96 -10.39
C LEU A 148 -21.08 1.39 -11.09
N PRO A 149 -22.22 1.49 -10.37
CA PRO A 149 -23.44 2.09 -10.91
C PRO A 149 -23.15 3.51 -11.40
N ARG A 150 -23.43 3.78 -12.67
CA ARG A 150 -23.20 5.11 -13.26
C ARG A 150 -24.05 6.18 -12.56
N ALA A 151 -23.40 7.13 -11.90
CA ALA A 151 -23.93 8.46 -11.69
C ALA A 151 -23.02 9.46 -12.45
N GLY A 152 -23.30 9.68 -13.73
CA GLY A 152 -22.81 10.87 -14.45
C GLY A 152 -21.34 10.91 -14.91
N ALA A 153 -20.69 9.78 -15.20
CA ALA A 153 -19.36 9.80 -15.81
C ALA A 153 -19.42 10.34 -17.24
N GLN A 154 -18.84 11.51 -17.46
CA GLN A 154 -18.74 12.22 -18.73
C GLN A 154 -17.24 12.36 -18.99
N PHE A 155 -16.64 11.63 -19.97
CA PHE A 155 -15.40 11.99 -20.71
C PHE A 155 -14.87 10.81 -21.58
N PRO A 156 -14.00 11.09 -22.59
CA PRO A 156 -14.07 10.50 -23.93
C PRO A 156 -12.72 9.90 -24.39
N PHE A 157 -12.08 9.08 -23.55
CA PHE A 157 -10.84 8.39 -23.92
C PHE A 157 -11.12 6.89 -24.01
N ASP A 158 -11.15 6.38 -25.25
CA ASP A 158 -11.24 4.98 -25.69
C ASP A 158 -11.52 3.97 -24.58
N MET A 159 -12.78 3.96 -24.13
CA MET A 159 -13.40 2.80 -23.53
C MET A 159 -14.37 2.25 -24.57
N ASP A 160 -13.91 1.34 -25.43
CA ASP A 160 -14.78 0.66 -26.40
C ASP A 160 -15.93 -0.13 -25.74
N ASP A 161 -15.89 -0.30 -24.42
CA ASP A 161 -16.94 -0.92 -23.60
C ASP A 161 -17.71 0.09 -22.71
N ALA A 162 -17.56 1.40 -22.93
CA ALA A 162 -18.35 2.45 -22.25
C ALA A 162 -19.83 2.49 -22.69
N SER A 163 -20.29 1.54 -23.50
CA SER A 163 -21.72 1.34 -23.78
C SER A 163 -22.37 0.29 -22.89
N SER A 164 -21.60 -0.50 -22.12
CA SER A 164 -22.18 -1.60 -21.37
C SER A 164 -22.88 -1.05 -20.11
N ASN A 165 -24.21 -1.12 -20.11
CA ASN A 165 -25.07 -0.93 -18.94
C ASN A 165 -24.96 -2.16 -18.01
N ARG A 166 -23.75 -2.76 -17.92
CA ARG A 166 -23.49 -3.97 -17.15
C ARG A 166 -23.66 -3.64 -15.68
N THR A 167 -24.66 -4.26 -15.08
CA THR A 167 -24.86 -4.34 -13.63
C THR A 167 -24.40 -5.70 -13.10
N GLU A 168 -24.06 -6.63 -13.98
CA GLU A 168 -23.63 -7.98 -13.66
C GLU A 168 -22.10 -8.07 -13.53
N PRO A 169 -21.58 -8.87 -12.57
CA PRO A 169 -20.15 -9.18 -12.47
C PRO A 169 -19.60 -9.82 -13.74
N CYS A 170 -18.30 -9.66 -13.98
CA CYS A 170 -17.62 -10.35 -15.08
C CYS A 170 -17.70 -11.88 -14.96
N GLU A 171 -17.67 -12.60 -16.09
CA GLU A 171 -17.78 -14.06 -16.12
C GLU A 171 -16.57 -14.77 -15.51
N ASP A 172 -15.37 -14.20 -15.65
CA ASP A 172 -14.13 -14.74 -15.08
C ASP A 172 -13.27 -13.64 -14.44
N GLU A 173 -13.25 -13.63 -13.11
CA GLU A 173 -12.47 -12.70 -12.27
C GLU A 173 -10.95 -12.86 -12.44
N SER A 174 -10.48 -14.02 -12.91
CA SER A 174 -9.06 -14.36 -12.98
C SER A 174 -8.31 -13.58 -14.06
N HIS A 175 -9.05 -12.96 -15.00
CA HIS A 175 -8.52 -12.10 -16.05
C HIS A 175 -8.39 -10.63 -15.64
N TYR A 176 -9.00 -10.22 -14.52
CA TYR A 176 -9.05 -8.83 -14.07
C TYR A 176 -8.07 -8.59 -12.93
N LEU A 177 -7.36 -7.46 -12.97
CA LEU A 177 -6.50 -7.01 -11.87
C LEU A 177 -7.32 -6.45 -10.71
N PHE A 178 -8.41 -5.74 -11.03
CA PHE A 178 -9.28 -5.08 -10.06
C PHE A 178 -10.63 -5.77 -9.98
N TRP A 179 -11.11 -5.99 -8.76
CA TRP A 179 -12.43 -6.53 -8.50
C TRP A 179 -13.51 -5.44 -8.63
N SER A 180 -13.36 -4.31 -7.93
CA SER A 180 -14.28 -3.18 -7.99
C SER A 180 -13.52 -1.86 -8.19
N ALA A 181 -14.21 -0.86 -8.73
CA ALA A 181 -13.71 0.52 -8.66
C ALA A 181 -13.91 1.03 -7.21
N PHE A 182 -12.83 1.44 -6.57
CA PHE A 182 -12.83 2.09 -5.26
C PHE A 182 -13.88 3.23 -5.20
N SER A 183 -14.65 3.31 -4.11
CA SER A 183 -15.57 4.44 -3.90
C SER A 183 -15.35 4.99 -2.51
N SER A 184 -14.77 6.17 -2.41
CA SER A 184 -14.65 6.92 -1.15
C SER A 184 -15.87 7.80 -0.87
N SER A 185 -16.93 7.74 -1.70
CA SER A 185 -18.05 8.68 -1.60
C SER A 185 -18.91 8.39 -0.36
N PRO A 186 -19.22 9.40 0.47
CA PRO A 186 -20.11 9.23 1.62
C PRO A 186 -21.61 9.19 1.24
N ARG A 187 -21.95 9.24 -0.05
CA ARG A 187 -23.35 9.20 -0.48
C ARG A 187 -23.86 7.75 -0.54
N SER A 188 -24.78 7.42 0.35
CA SER A 188 -25.58 6.20 0.30
C SER A 188 -26.11 5.97 -1.11
N ALA A 189 -25.61 4.94 -1.78
CA ALA A 189 -26.24 4.42 -2.98
C ALA A 189 -27.38 3.50 -2.53
N VAL A 190 -28.62 3.98 -2.66
CA VAL A 190 -29.80 3.11 -2.53
C VAL A 190 -29.91 2.34 -3.85
N VAL A 191 -29.50 1.07 -3.83
CA VAL A 191 -29.76 0.15 -4.94
C VAL A 191 -30.83 -0.85 -4.47
N GLY A 192 -32.01 -0.79 -5.08
CA GLY A 192 -33.03 -1.84 -4.93
C GLY A 192 -33.63 -2.03 -3.52
N GLY A 193 -33.67 -1.00 -2.68
CA GLY A 193 -34.34 -1.07 -1.37
C GLY A 193 -33.59 -1.87 -0.29
N LEU A 194 -32.39 -2.38 -0.58
CA LEU A 194 -31.47 -2.89 0.42
C LEU A 194 -30.44 -1.81 0.74
N LEU A 195 -30.31 -1.45 2.02
CA LEU A 195 -29.16 -0.71 2.53
C LEU A 195 -27.94 -1.63 2.37
N THR A 196 -27.28 -1.59 1.21
CA THR A 196 -25.91 -2.10 1.12
C THR A 196 -25.04 -1.20 1.98
N PRO A 197 -24.29 -1.74 2.95
CA PRO A 197 -23.33 -0.92 3.67
C PRO A 197 -22.41 -0.29 2.62
N CYS A 198 -22.40 1.04 2.55
CA CYS A 198 -21.33 1.77 1.90
C CYS A 198 -20.07 1.49 2.71
N SER A 199 -19.45 0.35 2.47
CA SER A 199 -18.10 0.09 2.88
C SER A 199 -17.26 1.19 2.27
N ARG A 200 -16.68 2.05 3.12
CA ARG A 200 -15.65 3.04 2.78
C ARG A 200 -14.34 2.35 2.35
N ASP A 201 -14.43 1.13 1.85
CA ASP A 201 -13.34 0.17 1.89
C ASP A 201 -12.66 0.12 0.53
N GLY A 202 -11.36 0.37 0.58
CA GLY A 202 -10.33 -0.37 -0.13
C GLY A 202 -10.36 -0.36 -1.66
N MET A 203 -9.22 -0.06 -2.26
CA MET A 203 -8.88 -0.70 -3.52
C MET A 203 -9.11 -2.22 -3.37
N HIS A 204 -10.06 -2.79 -4.12
CA HIS A 204 -10.25 -4.23 -4.15
C HIS A 204 -9.50 -4.80 -5.35
N LEU A 205 -8.30 -5.34 -5.11
CA LEU A 205 -7.64 -6.22 -6.08
C LEU A 205 -8.50 -7.48 -6.29
N SER A 206 -8.42 -8.10 -7.47
CA SER A 206 -9.08 -9.39 -7.69
C SER A 206 -8.53 -10.46 -6.74
N GLY A 207 -9.29 -11.56 -6.55
CA GLY A 207 -8.83 -12.66 -5.70
C GLY A 207 -7.47 -13.23 -6.14
N ARG A 208 -7.26 -13.33 -7.47
CA ARG A 208 -5.98 -13.73 -8.05
C ARG A 208 -4.86 -12.72 -7.77
N ALA A 209 -5.14 -11.43 -7.89
CA ALA A 209 -4.17 -10.37 -7.60
C ALA A 209 -3.77 -10.35 -6.11
N HIS A 210 -4.73 -10.48 -5.20
CA HIS A 210 -4.45 -10.64 -3.77
C HIS A 210 -3.57 -11.87 -3.47
N LYS A 211 -3.87 -13.01 -4.10
CA LYS A 211 -3.07 -14.23 -3.94
C LYS A 211 -1.63 -14.03 -4.40
N LEU A 212 -1.41 -13.37 -5.53
CA LEU A 212 -0.06 -13.09 -6.03
C LEU A 212 0.68 -12.14 -5.09
N LEU A 213 0.04 -11.07 -4.62
CA LEU A 213 0.65 -10.14 -3.67
C LEU A 213 1.01 -10.82 -2.33
N ALA A 214 0.15 -11.72 -1.85
CA ALA A 214 0.41 -12.51 -0.65
C ALA A 214 1.61 -13.46 -0.82
N ILE A 215 1.83 -14.02 -2.02
CA ILE A 215 3.01 -14.84 -2.33
C ILE A 215 4.28 -13.99 -2.25
N GLU A 216 4.29 -12.78 -2.85
CA GLU A 216 5.44 -11.86 -2.76
C GLU A 216 5.75 -11.46 -1.31
N ALA A 217 4.71 -11.19 -0.52
CA ALA A 217 4.86 -10.91 0.90
C ALA A 217 5.43 -12.10 1.68
N ALA A 218 4.94 -13.31 1.39
CA ALA A 218 5.43 -14.53 2.04
C ALA A 218 6.89 -14.81 1.68
N ASP A 219 7.30 -14.59 0.42
CA ASP A 219 8.68 -14.78 -0.03
C ASP A 219 9.64 -13.79 0.66
N LEU A 220 9.23 -12.53 0.82
CA LEU A 220 10.01 -11.53 1.58
C LEU A 220 10.25 -11.94 3.03
N VAL A 221 9.25 -12.52 3.68
CA VAL A 221 9.39 -13.02 5.06
C VAL A 221 10.24 -14.28 5.10
N ALA A 222 10.03 -15.22 4.16
CA ALA A 222 10.74 -16.49 4.10
C ALA A 222 12.24 -16.32 3.80
N THR A 223 12.61 -15.34 2.96
CA THR A 223 14.00 -14.97 2.68
C THR A 223 14.69 -14.23 3.83
N ASN A 224 13.94 -13.90 4.90
CA ASN A 224 14.40 -13.11 6.04
C ASN A 224 15.01 -11.76 5.63
N TYR A 225 14.56 -11.21 4.50
CA TYR A 225 15.01 -9.91 4.02
C TYR A 225 14.37 -8.81 4.86
N THR A 226 15.17 -8.18 5.71
CA THR A 226 14.70 -7.13 6.63
C THR A 226 15.27 -5.78 6.24
N PHE A 227 14.37 -4.81 6.08
CA PHE A 227 14.68 -3.49 5.55
C PHE A 227 15.43 -2.61 6.57
N ASN A 228 15.22 -2.87 7.87
CA ASN A 228 15.72 -2.09 9.00
C ASN A 228 16.84 -2.78 9.79
N LEU A 229 17.52 -3.77 9.20
CA LEU A 229 18.51 -4.59 9.90
C LEU A 229 19.63 -3.77 10.56
N ASN A 230 20.08 -2.70 9.89
CA ASN A 230 21.13 -1.83 10.41
C ASN A 230 20.69 -1.08 11.68
N ALA A 231 19.46 -0.56 11.70
CA ALA A 231 18.92 0.14 12.87
C ALA A 231 18.71 -0.82 14.03
N LEU A 232 18.18 -2.02 13.77
CA LEU A 232 18.02 -3.06 14.78
C LEU A 232 19.36 -3.46 15.40
N ARG A 233 20.37 -3.72 14.56
CA ARG A 233 21.69 -4.11 15.04
C ARG A 233 22.33 -3.02 15.89
N LYS A 234 22.21 -1.76 15.48
CA LYS A 234 22.71 -0.63 16.26
C LYS A 234 22.02 -0.55 17.62
N HIS A 235 20.68 -0.63 17.63
CA HIS A 235 19.89 -0.59 18.86
C HIS A 235 20.26 -1.73 19.83
N ASP A 236 20.55 -2.93 19.32
CA ASP A 236 20.96 -4.06 20.15
C ASP A 236 22.32 -3.84 20.80
N LEU A 237 23.29 -3.31 20.04
CA LEU A 237 24.60 -2.94 20.57
C LEU A 237 24.50 -1.84 21.65
N ASP A 238 23.72 -0.78 21.37
CA ASP A 238 23.53 0.32 22.31
C ASP A 238 22.91 -0.17 23.63
N ARG A 239 21.97 -1.14 23.56
CA ARG A 239 21.34 -1.74 24.73
C ARG A 239 22.29 -2.64 25.53
N GLU A 240 23.14 -3.41 24.86
CA GLU A 240 24.16 -4.24 25.50
C GLU A 240 25.20 -3.38 26.22
N GLU A 241 25.64 -2.28 25.59
CA GLU A 241 26.58 -1.34 26.19
C GLU A 241 25.99 -0.66 27.43
N ALA A 242 24.73 -0.21 27.36
CA ALA A 242 24.04 0.37 28.50
C ALA A 242 23.86 -0.62 29.66
N ALA A 243 23.56 -1.89 29.37
CA ALA A 243 23.45 -2.94 30.39
C ALA A 243 24.80 -3.22 31.06
N HIS A 244 25.89 -3.22 30.30
CA HIS A 244 27.24 -3.38 30.84
C HIS A 244 27.64 -2.19 31.73
N GLN A 245 27.36 -0.96 31.32
CA GLN A 245 27.65 0.24 32.12
C GLN A 245 26.89 0.22 33.45
N ALA A 246 25.60 -0.12 33.43
CA ALA A 246 24.79 -0.24 34.66
C ALA A 246 25.29 -1.35 35.60
N ALA A 247 25.81 -2.46 35.06
CA ALA A 247 26.39 -3.53 35.87
C ALA A 247 27.67 -3.07 36.60
N VAL A 248 28.56 -2.37 35.89
CA VAL A 248 29.80 -1.83 36.46
C VAL A 248 29.52 -0.79 37.54
N GLU A 249 28.54 0.10 37.34
CA GLU A 249 28.14 1.10 38.35
C GLU A 249 27.57 0.45 39.62
N ASN A 250 26.77 -0.60 39.48
CA ASN A 250 26.22 -1.33 40.62
C ASN A 250 27.30 -2.08 41.40
N GLU A 251 28.33 -2.64 40.74
CA GLU A 251 29.47 -3.27 41.40
C GLU A 251 30.35 -2.25 42.14
N ALA A 252 30.59 -1.07 41.53
CA ALA A 252 31.36 0.00 42.16
C ALA A 252 30.65 0.60 43.40
N GLY A 253 29.32 0.78 43.35
CA GLY A 253 28.53 1.26 44.49
C GLY A 253 28.40 0.24 45.63
N ALA A 254 28.47 -1.06 45.33
CA ALA A 254 28.50 -2.11 46.34
C ALA A 254 29.84 -2.17 47.10
N THR A 255 30.96 -1.80 46.46
CA THR A 255 32.27 -1.76 47.13
C THR A 255 32.49 -0.56 48.06
N GLU A 256 31.77 0.55 47.89
CA GLU A 256 31.86 1.73 48.77
C GLU A 256 30.95 1.66 50.00
N SER A 257 30.08 0.64 50.13
CA SER A 257 29.09 0.53 51.21
C SER A 257 29.39 -0.55 52.28
N SER A 258 30.59 -1.12 52.30
CA SER A 258 31.05 -2.01 53.39
C SER A 258 32.02 -1.27 54.33
N PRO A 259 31.60 -0.91 55.56
CA PRO A 259 32.48 -0.38 56.62
C PRO A 259 33.33 -1.47 57.31
#